data_AF-A0A0D6MK56-F1
#
_entry.id   AF-A0A0D6MK56-F1
#
_cell.length_a   1.000
_cell.length_b   1.000
_cell.length_c   1.000
_cell.angle_alpha   90.00
_cell.angle_beta   90.00
_cell.angle_gamma   90.00
#
_symmetry.space_group_name_H-M   'P 1'
#
loop_
_entity.id
_entity.type
_entity.pdbx_description
1 polymer ?
#
loop_
_entity_poly.entity_id
_entity_poly.type
_entity_poly.pdbx_seq_one_letter_code
_entity_poly.pdbx_strand_id
1 'polypeptide(L)'
;MRRAALRVLMTIVSLLVGAGGAHAQRLSIRNDAQTPASCRIEPSGRMIAVPPRTMVSIVPAGDETIDTARCNGLSVRALGVLRDGVGAMLRLNGRQTRVLNVALYPFIPSLPDGNFDALVAHVVAVYQHEHPDVLLHAAMSDRIDIYDPAKLKRFLSRGGFDVMEIDTLYLRMLAGSGTILPAHPASQTTWPAGLDAVTVDGVFYGVPSWLCLDFIYMRDPALKSVRSLPDLLAVLSRHSAKERLLSADLSGTTRLPSIYMNAYAQDHGYESLSAAMKKAPDADVIHDLAALAATCSQGTRNPCADGTLTRAPDGEIDRQFAIGESVADIGFSEQSFYIDRYAPKGATVPTMIPVAWGRSPAPMLYSDAFVTSAQTCSNAACGRDAEAFTRMMTGAAMKTFIAFSEDLRGHAPPRHLLVATRPFWDQSRVRKDPVYRQVIPAVRTARAFPSDLDGATRDTMALDICRALRRSIPSYDCGDTRGPM
;
A
#
# COMPACT_ATOMS: atom_id res chain seq x y z
N MET A 1 7.03 0.62 61.51
CA MET A 1 6.44 0.43 60.16
C MET A 1 6.83 1.62 59.29
N ARG A 2 7.90 1.50 58.49
CA ARG A 2 8.39 2.57 57.59
C ARG A 2 7.87 2.29 56.18
N ARG A 3 7.08 3.20 55.61
CA ARG A 3 6.65 3.17 54.20
C ARG A 3 7.82 3.62 53.33
N ALA A 4 8.32 2.73 52.47
CA ALA A 4 9.30 3.07 51.43
C ALA A 4 8.57 3.75 50.26
N ALA A 5 8.92 5.00 49.99
CA ALA A 5 8.47 5.74 48.81
C ALA A 5 9.37 5.38 47.62
N LEU A 6 8.81 4.70 46.62
CA LEU A 6 9.47 4.40 45.36
C LEU A 6 9.53 5.68 44.53
N ARG A 7 10.70 6.32 44.46
CA ARG A 7 10.96 7.45 43.56
C ARG A 7 11.17 6.92 42.15
N VAL A 8 10.20 7.17 41.26
CA VAL A 8 10.35 6.95 39.81
C VAL A 8 11.23 8.06 39.25
N LEU A 9 12.38 7.69 38.69
CA LEU A 9 13.29 8.62 38.00
C LEU A 9 12.68 8.96 36.64
N MET A 10 12.15 10.18 36.50
CA MET A 10 11.61 10.69 35.23
C MET A 10 12.76 11.36 34.46
N THR A 11 13.37 10.62 33.54
CA THR A 11 14.43 11.18 32.68
C THR A 11 13.81 12.07 31.61
N ILE A 12 13.93 13.38 31.77
CA ILE A 12 13.68 14.35 30.69
C ILE A 12 14.86 14.21 29.72
N VAL A 13 14.66 13.47 28.63
CA VAL A 13 15.67 13.33 27.57
C VAL A 13 15.58 14.56 26.66
N SER A 14 16.53 15.48 26.81
CA SER A 14 16.79 16.50 25.81
C SER A 14 17.30 15.83 24.54
N LEU A 15 16.59 16.02 23.42
CA LEU A 15 16.92 15.46 22.11
C LEU A 15 18.25 16.02 21.58
N LEU A 16 19.34 15.29 21.80
CA LEU A 16 20.53 15.34 20.94
C LEU A 16 20.37 14.23 19.90
N VAL A 17 20.00 14.61 18.68
CA VAL A 17 19.81 13.69 17.55
C VAL A 17 21.20 13.28 17.02
N GLY A 18 21.72 12.16 17.53
CA GLY A 18 22.85 11.47 16.92
C GLY A 18 22.37 10.65 15.72
N ALA A 19 23.02 10.84 14.56
CA ALA A 19 22.72 10.09 13.35
C ALA A 19 23.23 8.65 13.45
N GLY A 20 22.36 7.67 13.18
CA GLY A 20 22.78 6.30 12.82
C GLY A 20 22.36 5.15 13.74
N GLY A 21 21.66 5.39 14.85
CA GLY A 21 21.11 4.29 15.66
C GLY A 21 19.79 3.79 15.08
N ALA A 22 19.64 2.47 14.94
CA ALA A 22 18.34 1.83 14.69
C ALA A 22 17.28 2.45 15.62
N HIS A 23 16.33 3.17 15.05
CA HIS A 23 15.33 3.90 15.84
C HIS A 23 14.46 2.88 16.55
N ALA A 24 14.71 2.66 17.84
CA ALA A 24 13.85 1.84 18.67
C ALA A 24 12.44 2.40 18.61
N GLN A 25 11.51 1.55 18.19
CA GLN A 25 10.16 1.96 17.87
C GLN A 25 9.40 2.18 19.18
N ARG A 26 8.52 3.17 19.17
CA ARG A 26 7.99 3.77 20.41
C ARG A 26 6.56 4.22 20.27
N LEU A 27 5.82 4.09 21.37
CA LEU A 27 4.57 4.80 21.55
C LEU A 27 4.89 6.23 22.03
N SER A 28 4.60 7.22 21.19
CA SER A 28 4.78 8.64 21.51
C SER A 28 3.43 9.26 21.88
N ILE A 29 3.33 9.77 23.10
CA ILE A 29 2.11 10.41 23.61
C ILE A 29 2.40 11.89 23.80
N ARG A 30 1.80 12.73 22.95
CA ARG A 30 1.86 14.18 23.02
C ARG A 30 0.61 14.71 23.72
N ASN A 31 0.80 15.56 24.73
CA ASN A 31 -0.29 16.24 25.41
C ASN A 31 -0.24 17.75 25.11
N ASP A 32 -1.12 18.21 24.23
CA ASP A 32 -1.31 19.62 23.91
C ASP A 32 -2.29 20.33 24.87
N ALA A 33 -2.90 19.61 25.81
CA ALA A 33 -3.80 20.21 26.79
C ALA A 33 -3.04 21.06 27.82
N GLN A 34 -3.77 21.87 28.59
CA GLN A 34 -3.25 22.62 29.74
C GLN A 34 -3.22 21.77 31.04
N THR A 35 -3.85 20.60 31.03
CA THR A 35 -3.91 19.69 32.17
C THR A 35 -3.10 18.42 31.89
N PRO A 36 -2.49 17.80 32.92
CA PRO A 36 -1.81 16.53 32.75
C PRO A 36 -2.77 15.45 32.22
N ALA A 37 -2.26 14.52 31.43
CA ALA A 37 -2.98 13.30 31.06
C ALA A 37 -2.44 12.11 31.83
N SER A 38 -3.31 11.15 32.14
CA SER A 38 -2.94 9.87 32.74
C SER A 38 -3.24 8.75 31.76
N CYS A 39 -2.22 7.98 31.41
CA CYS A 39 -2.29 6.88 30.46
C CYS A 39 -1.91 5.56 31.15
N ARG A 40 -2.77 4.54 31.00
CA ARG A 40 -2.45 3.15 31.32
C ARG A 40 -2.02 2.44 30.05
N ILE A 41 -0.83 1.84 30.06
CA ILE A 41 -0.28 1.09 28.91
C ILE A 41 -0.48 -0.40 29.17
N GLU A 42 -0.98 -1.14 28.19
CA GLU A 42 -1.18 -2.59 28.29
C GLU A 42 -0.29 -3.31 27.27
N PRO A 43 0.21 -4.53 27.61
CA PRO A 43 -0.18 -5.37 28.74
C PRO A 43 0.51 -5.06 30.08
N SER A 44 1.61 -4.28 30.12
CA SER A 44 2.35 -4.00 31.37
C SER A 44 1.53 -3.37 32.51
N GLY A 45 0.38 -2.77 32.22
CA GLY A 45 -0.44 -2.06 33.19
C GLY A 45 0.20 -0.78 33.71
N ARG A 46 1.32 -0.34 33.11
CA ARG A 46 2.11 0.79 33.58
C ARG A 46 1.31 2.09 33.47
N MET A 47 1.26 2.83 34.57
CA MET A 47 0.67 4.17 34.61
C MET A 47 1.71 5.23 34.26
N ILE A 48 1.35 6.13 33.35
CA ILE A 48 2.21 7.20 32.85
C ILE A 48 1.46 8.52 32.95
N ALA A 49 2.08 9.50 33.59
CA ALA A 49 1.63 10.88 33.54
C ALA A 49 2.30 11.58 32.36
N VAL A 50 1.52 12.26 31.53
CA VAL A 50 2.00 13.09 30.42
C VAL A 50 1.71 14.55 30.75
N PRO A 51 2.72 15.32 31.20
CA PRO A 51 2.53 16.72 31.59
C PRO A 51 1.95 17.60 30.46
N PRO A 52 1.30 18.73 30.80
CA PRO A 52 0.82 19.70 29.81
C PRO A 52 1.93 20.15 28.87
N ARG A 53 1.62 20.28 27.57
CA ARG A 53 2.53 20.75 26.52
C ARG A 53 3.83 19.94 26.39
N THR A 54 3.79 18.65 26.73
CA THR A 54 4.94 17.76 26.62
C THR A 54 4.65 16.54 25.75
N MET A 55 5.71 15.80 25.44
CA MET A 55 5.65 14.49 24.81
C MET A 55 6.40 13.49 25.67
N VAL A 56 5.81 12.31 25.86
CA VAL A 56 6.47 11.16 26.48
C VAL A 56 6.60 10.06 25.44
N SER A 57 7.78 9.44 25.36
CA SER A 57 8.05 8.30 24.50
C SER A 57 8.20 7.04 25.34
N ILE A 58 7.58 5.97 24.88
CA ILE A 58 7.55 4.67 25.55
C ILE A 58 8.13 3.62 24.60
N VAL A 59 9.23 3.01 25.00
CA VAL A 59 9.80 1.85 24.31
C VAL A 59 9.27 0.58 24.98
N PRO A 60 8.79 -0.41 24.23
CA PRO A 60 8.40 -1.71 24.79
C PRO A 60 9.59 -2.41 25.48
N ALA A 61 9.31 -3.17 26.54
CA ALA A 61 10.35 -3.89 27.27
C ALA A 61 10.51 -5.32 26.72
N GLY A 62 11.72 -5.68 26.27
CA GLY A 62 11.98 -6.99 25.69
C GLY A 62 11.12 -7.24 24.45
N ASP A 63 10.34 -8.34 24.49
CA ASP A 63 9.43 -8.78 23.42
C ASP A 63 7.97 -8.36 23.67
N GLU A 64 7.72 -7.43 24.60
CA GLU A 64 6.36 -6.89 24.85
C GLU A 64 5.84 -6.16 23.60
N THR A 65 4.59 -6.43 23.22
CA THR A 65 3.82 -5.60 22.29
C THR A 65 2.93 -4.65 23.09
N ILE A 66 3.02 -3.35 22.83
CA ILE A 66 2.04 -2.40 23.34
C ILE A 66 0.89 -2.34 22.34
N ASP A 67 -0.23 -2.97 22.69
CA ASP A 67 -1.42 -3.06 21.82
C ASP A 67 -2.54 -2.10 22.21
N THR A 68 -2.59 -1.70 23.49
CA THR A 68 -3.65 -0.84 24.02
C THR A 68 -3.04 0.27 24.89
N ALA A 69 -3.56 1.47 24.73
CA ALA A 69 -3.30 2.59 25.64
C ALA A 69 -4.61 3.25 26.04
N ARG A 70 -4.82 3.41 27.34
CA ARG A 70 -5.99 4.09 27.89
C ARG A 70 -5.60 5.42 28.52
N CYS A 71 -5.88 6.52 27.83
CA CYS A 71 -5.53 7.88 28.27
C CYS A 71 -6.78 8.67 28.65
N ASN A 72 -6.87 9.18 29.88
CA ASN A 72 -8.02 9.96 30.37
C ASN A 72 -9.38 9.26 30.13
N GLY A 73 -9.40 7.93 30.27
CA GLY A 73 -10.60 7.11 30.03
C GLY A 73 -10.81 6.67 28.57
N LEU A 74 -10.16 7.32 27.60
CA LEU A 74 -10.20 6.98 26.18
C LEU A 74 -9.31 5.78 25.88
N SER A 75 -9.86 4.74 25.24
CA SER A 75 -9.13 3.51 24.93
C SER A 75 -8.77 3.45 23.46
N VAL A 76 -7.47 3.49 23.16
CA VAL A 76 -6.92 3.22 21.84
C VAL A 76 -6.48 1.76 21.78
N ARG A 77 -6.74 1.09 20.65
CA ARG A 77 -6.46 -0.33 20.43
C ARG A 77 -5.72 -0.56 19.12
N ALA A 78 -5.22 -1.78 18.94
CA ALA A 78 -4.45 -2.20 17.77
C ALA A 78 -3.22 -1.33 17.51
N LEU A 79 -2.55 -0.87 18.58
CA LEU A 79 -1.33 -0.07 18.49
C LEU A 79 -0.17 -0.84 17.86
N GLY A 80 -0.02 -2.15 18.16
CA GLY A 80 0.98 -3.01 17.54
C GLY A 80 2.44 -2.59 17.76
N VAL A 81 2.73 -1.78 18.79
CA VAL A 81 4.07 -1.21 18.98
C VAL A 81 4.98 -2.26 19.60
N LEU A 82 5.94 -2.70 18.78
CA LEU A 82 7.00 -3.65 19.12
C LEU A 82 8.35 -2.93 19.13
N ARG A 83 9.37 -3.51 19.77
CA ARG A 83 10.71 -2.91 19.86
C ARG A 83 11.33 -2.65 18.47
N ASP A 84 11.04 -3.52 17.51
CA ASP A 84 11.54 -3.53 16.14
C ASP A 84 10.45 -3.22 15.08
N GLY A 85 9.28 -2.76 15.52
CA GLY A 85 8.10 -2.61 14.66
C GLY A 85 7.90 -1.23 14.03
N VAL A 86 6.66 -0.75 14.01
CA VAL A 86 6.35 0.64 13.68
C VAL A 86 5.93 1.34 14.97
N GLY A 87 6.33 2.60 15.13
CA GLY A 87 5.90 3.43 16.24
C GLY A 87 4.40 3.72 16.18
N ALA A 88 3.88 4.27 17.26
CA ALA A 88 2.53 4.83 17.27
C ALA A 88 2.55 6.22 17.91
N MET A 89 1.65 7.10 17.46
CA MET A 89 1.54 8.45 18.01
C MET A 89 0.12 8.70 18.51
N LEU A 90 0.01 9.14 19.76
CA LEU A 90 -1.23 9.65 20.35
C LEU A 90 -1.07 11.14 20.63
N ARG A 91 -2.04 11.94 20.19
CA ARG A 91 -2.03 13.40 20.40
C ARG A 91 -3.28 13.83 21.16
N LEU A 92 -3.12 14.03 22.46
CA LEU A 92 -4.16 14.46 23.38
C LEU A 92 -4.26 15.99 23.37
N ASN A 93 -5.47 16.54 23.27
CA ASN A 93 -5.75 17.98 23.28
C ASN A 93 -6.65 18.40 24.46
N GLY A 94 -7.16 17.42 25.24
CA GLY A 94 -7.99 17.64 26.43
C GLY A 94 -9.48 17.86 26.15
N ARG A 95 -9.88 17.87 24.88
CA ARG A 95 -11.27 17.99 24.41
C ARG A 95 -11.84 16.67 23.91
N GLN A 96 -10.98 15.65 23.73
CA GLN A 96 -11.41 14.36 23.21
C GLN A 96 -12.34 13.62 24.17
N THR A 97 -13.41 13.06 23.64
CA THR A 97 -14.43 12.28 24.38
C THR A 97 -14.68 10.90 23.78
N ARG A 98 -14.14 10.63 22.59
CA ARG A 98 -14.27 9.37 21.85
C ARG A 98 -13.01 9.08 21.03
N VAL A 99 -12.91 7.86 20.50
CA VAL A 99 -11.72 7.35 19.79
C VAL A 99 -12.13 6.85 18.42
N LEU A 100 -11.29 7.08 17.41
CA LEU A 100 -11.34 6.41 16.11
C LEU A 100 -10.00 5.71 15.87
N ASN A 101 -10.01 4.40 15.64
CA ASN A 101 -8.83 3.60 15.34
C ASN A 101 -8.82 3.27 13.84
N VAL A 102 -7.78 3.66 13.13
CA VAL A 102 -7.71 3.49 11.68
C VAL A 102 -6.41 2.81 11.27
N ALA A 103 -6.47 1.99 10.23
CA ALA A 103 -5.29 1.47 9.53
C ALA A 103 -5.21 2.08 8.13
N LEU A 104 -4.03 2.58 7.76
CA LEU A 104 -3.70 3.10 6.45
C LEU A 104 -2.93 2.05 5.63
N TYR A 105 -3.04 2.13 4.31
CA TYR A 105 -2.33 1.26 3.39
C TYR A 105 -0.82 1.53 3.47
N PRO A 106 0.02 0.54 3.88
CA PRO A 106 1.43 0.80 4.18
C PRO A 106 2.37 0.63 2.98
N PHE A 107 1.90 0.06 1.86
CA PHE A 107 2.75 -0.31 0.72
C PHE A 107 2.94 0.85 -0.27
N ILE A 108 3.33 2.02 0.24
CA ILE A 108 3.71 3.17 -0.59
C ILE A 108 5.22 3.40 -0.51
N PRO A 109 5.88 3.94 -1.55
CA PRO A 109 7.32 4.17 -1.52
C PRO A 109 7.77 5.02 -0.34
N SER A 110 8.93 4.71 0.22
CA SER A 110 9.53 5.45 1.33
C SER A 110 11.04 5.54 1.16
N LEU A 111 11.66 6.38 1.98
CA LEU A 111 13.11 6.35 2.14
C LEU A 111 13.50 5.05 2.87
N PRO A 112 14.73 4.51 2.67
CA PRO A 112 15.19 3.31 3.37
C PRO A 112 15.10 3.38 4.90
N ASP A 113 15.11 4.60 5.47
CA ASP A 113 14.97 4.85 6.90
C ASP A 113 13.60 5.46 7.30
N GLY A 114 12.64 5.53 6.38
CA GLY A 114 11.33 6.11 6.62
C GLY A 114 10.35 5.08 7.18
N ASN A 115 9.74 5.38 8.33
CA ASN A 115 8.76 4.55 9.03
C ASN A 115 7.34 5.16 9.03
N PHE A 116 7.06 6.06 8.09
CA PHE A 116 5.80 6.82 7.97
C PHE A 116 5.40 7.68 9.19
N ASP A 117 6.26 7.85 10.20
CA ASP A 117 5.93 8.64 11.41
C ASP A 117 5.48 10.07 11.08
N ALA A 118 6.16 10.73 10.15
CA ALA A 118 5.83 12.09 9.74
C ALA A 118 4.47 12.17 9.03
N LEU A 119 4.16 11.18 8.18
CA LEU A 119 2.87 11.06 7.51
C LEU A 119 1.74 10.81 8.52
N VAL A 120 1.89 9.81 9.38
CA VAL A 120 0.92 9.49 10.43
C VAL A 120 0.70 10.71 11.34
N ALA A 121 1.78 11.41 11.71
CA ALA A 121 1.67 12.61 12.51
C ALA A 121 0.90 13.73 11.82
N HIS A 122 1.09 13.91 10.51
CA HIS A 122 0.33 14.85 9.70
C HIS A 122 -1.15 14.48 9.64
N VAL A 123 -1.48 13.21 9.34
CA VAL A 123 -2.87 12.71 9.31
C VAL A 123 -3.58 12.96 10.63
N VAL A 124 -2.95 12.62 11.77
CA VAL A 124 -3.51 12.86 13.11
C VAL A 124 -3.68 14.34 13.40
N ALA A 125 -2.73 15.18 12.97
CA ALA A 125 -2.80 16.62 13.19
C ALA A 125 -3.94 17.27 12.39
N VAL A 126 -4.10 16.91 11.11
CA VAL A 126 -5.14 17.45 10.24
C VAL A 126 -6.53 17.03 10.74
N TYR A 127 -6.74 15.72 10.96
CA TYR A 127 -8.05 15.23 11.38
C TYR A 127 -8.50 15.81 12.72
N GLN A 128 -7.65 15.79 13.75
CA GLN A 128 -8.04 16.30 15.08
C GLN A 128 -8.09 17.83 15.16
N HIS A 129 -7.58 18.55 14.16
CA HIS A 129 -7.81 19.98 14.05
C HIS A 129 -9.28 20.26 13.72
N GLU A 130 -9.85 19.49 12.80
CA GLU A 130 -11.25 19.59 12.36
C GLU A 130 -12.22 18.88 13.33
N HIS A 131 -11.74 17.82 14.00
CA HIS A 131 -12.52 16.98 14.93
C HIS A 131 -11.85 16.90 16.32
N PRO A 132 -11.82 18.01 17.08
CA PRO A 132 -11.07 18.08 18.34
C PRO A 132 -11.64 17.20 19.46
N ASP A 133 -12.87 16.70 19.32
CA ASP A 133 -13.52 15.78 20.25
C ASP A 133 -13.17 14.30 20.00
N VAL A 134 -12.47 13.98 18.91
CA VAL A 134 -12.07 12.61 18.57
C VAL A 134 -10.57 12.43 18.80
N LEU A 135 -10.20 11.39 19.54
CA LEU A 135 -8.82 10.91 19.59
C LEU A 135 -8.58 9.97 18.41
N LEU A 136 -7.82 10.43 17.43
CA LEU A 136 -7.45 9.59 16.29
C LEU A 136 -6.20 8.79 16.61
N HIS A 137 -6.30 7.47 16.46
CA HIS A 137 -5.16 6.57 16.32
C HIS A 137 -5.11 6.09 14.88
N ALA A 138 -4.02 6.42 14.18
CA ALA A 138 -3.75 5.92 12.84
C ALA A 138 -2.50 5.05 12.85
N ALA A 139 -2.63 3.82 12.36
CA ALA A 139 -1.54 2.88 12.17
C ALA A 139 -1.24 2.71 10.68
N MET A 140 0.04 2.59 10.34
CA MET A 140 0.51 2.34 8.97
C MET A 140 1.74 1.45 9.05
N SER A 141 1.55 0.13 8.86
CA SER A 141 2.60 -0.87 8.97
C SER A 141 2.31 -2.06 8.08
N ASP A 142 3.33 -2.55 7.39
CA ASP A 142 3.38 -3.84 6.67
C ASP A 142 2.98 -5.06 7.53
N ARG A 143 3.16 -4.98 8.86
CA ARG A 143 2.69 -6.00 9.81
C ARG A 143 1.16 -6.10 9.86
N ILE A 144 0.45 -5.05 9.44
CA ILE A 144 -0.98 -5.10 9.16
C ILE A 144 -1.13 -5.70 7.76
N ASP A 145 -0.95 -7.02 7.71
CA ASP A 145 -1.02 -7.79 6.47
C ASP A 145 -2.47 -7.85 5.97
N ILE A 146 -2.79 -6.93 5.06
CA ILE A 146 -4.07 -6.82 4.38
C ILE A 146 -4.25 -7.88 3.26
N TYR A 147 -3.22 -8.70 3.00
CA TYR A 147 -3.26 -9.72 1.96
C TYR A 147 -3.51 -11.14 2.51
N ASP A 148 -3.74 -11.24 3.81
CA ASP A 148 -4.21 -12.44 4.51
C ASP A 148 -5.70 -12.27 4.91
N PRO A 149 -6.61 -12.99 4.23
CA PRO A 149 -8.06 -12.94 4.51
C PRO A 149 -8.45 -13.23 5.97
N ALA A 150 -7.70 -14.10 6.67
CA ALA A 150 -7.98 -14.44 8.06
C ALA A 150 -7.53 -13.31 9.00
N LYS A 151 -6.37 -12.71 8.74
CA LYS A 151 -5.90 -11.53 9.49
C LYS A 151 -6.81 -10.33 9.26
N LEU A 152 -7.26 -10.08 8.03
CA LEU A 152 -8.22 -9.00 7.72
C LEU A 152 -9.48 -9.07 8.59
N LYS A 153 -10.11 -10.25 8.69
CA LYS A 153 -11.30 -10.44 9.54
C LYS A 153 -11.00 -10.17 11.01
N ARG A 154 -9.80 -10.54 11.49
CA ARG A 154 -9.35 -10.24 12.86
C ARG A 154 -9.13 -8.74 13.06
N PHE A 155 -8.51 -8.06 12.09
CA PHE A 155 -8.29 -6.62 12.13
C PHE A 155 -9.58 -5.80 12.05
N LEU A 156 -10.65 -6.33 11.47
CA LEU A 156 -11.98 -5.70 11.46
C LEU A 156 -12.90 -6.19 12.59
N SER A 157 -12.36 -6.93 13.57
CA SER A 157 -13.12 -7.40 14.74
C SER A 157 -13.23 -6.33 15.83
N ARG A 158 -13.93 -6.64 16.94
CA ARG A 158 -14.11 -5.70 18.08
C ARG A 158 -12.81 -5.17 18.69
N GLY A 159 -11.73 -5.94 18.61
CA GLY A 159 -10.41 -5.54 19.13
C GLY A 159 -9.53 -4.80 18.12
N GLY A 160 -9.97 -4.69 16.86
CA GLY A 160 -9.17 -4.19 15.75
C GLY A 160 -9.49 -2.74 15.36
N PHE A 161 -9.44 -2.41 14.08
CA PHE A 161 -9.65 -1.07 13.56
C PHE A 161 -11.13 -0.78 13.28
N ASP A 162 -11.51 0.49 13.43
CA ASP A 162 -12.82 1.01 13.04
C ASP A 162 -12.91 1.23 11.54
N VAL A 163 -11.83 1.75 10.95
CA VAL A 163 -11.67 1.98 9.51
C VAL A 163 -10.35 1.36 9.05
N MET A 164 -10.34 0.68 7.93
CA MET A 164 -9.12 0.18 7.31
C MET A 164 -9.07 0.55 5.85
N GLU A 165 -7.93 1.01 5.37
CA GLU A 165 -7.60 1.03 3.96
C GLU A 165 -7.10 -0.36 3.55
N ILE A 166 -7.80 -1.00 2.61
CA ILE A 166 -7.49 -2.36 2.15
C ILE A 166 -7.42 -2.40 0.63
N ASP A 167 -6.73 -3.40 0.09
CA ASP A 167 -6.91 -3.80 -1.30
C ASP A 167 -8.32 -4.39 -1.49
N THR A 168 -9.00 -3.98 -2.55
CA THR A 168 -10.34 -4.43 -2.90
C THR A 168 -10.41 -5.89 -3.39
N LEU A 169 -9.29 -6.58 -3.59
CA LEU A 169 -9.22 -8.02 -3.92
C LEU A 169 -10.15 -8.89 -3.05
N TYR A 170 -10.26 -8.59 -1.75
CA TYR A 170 -11.06 -9.37 -0.79
C TYR A 170 -12.39 -8.71 -0.41
N LEU A 171 -12.78 -7.63 -1.09
CA LEU A 171 -13.95 -6.85 -0.70
C LEU A 171 -15.24 -7.67 -0.73
N ARG A 172 -15.47 -8.47 -1.79
CA ARG A 172 -16.68 -9.30 -1.90
C ARG A 172 -16.78 -10.30 -0.75
N MET A 173 -15.66 -10.89 -0.34
CA MET A 173 -15.62 -11.81 0.81
C MET A 173 -16.01 -11.09 2.10
N LEU A 174 -15.45 -9.91 2.37
CA LEU A 174 -15.73 -9.13 3.58
C LEU A 174 -17.18 -8.64 3.65
N ALA A 175 -17.71 -8.19 2.50
CA ALA A 175 -19.11 -7.80 2.34
C ALA A 175 -20.05 -9.00 2.58
N GLY A 176 -19.78 -10.13 1.92
CA GLY A 176 -20.58 -11.36 2.03
C GLY A 176 -20.59 -11.97 3.43
N SER A 177 -19.52 -11.79 4.22
CA SER A 177 -19.49 -12.21 5.64
C SER A 177 -20.03 -11.19 6.64
N GLY A 178 -20.52 -10.02 6.17
CA GLY A 178 -21.02 -8.95 7.04
C GLY A 178 -19.94 -8.36 7.95
N THR A 179 -18.66 -8.44 7.54
CA THR A 179 -17.53 -7.94 8.34
C THR A 179 -17.39 -6.42 8.22
N ILE A 180 -17.83 -5.86 7.10
CA ILE A 180 -17.81 -4.44 6.79
C ILE A 180 -19.22 -3.90 6.58
N LEU A 181 -19.43 -2.63 6.90
CA LEU A 181 -20.68 -1.93 6.67
C LEU A 181 -20.77 -1.44 5.22
N PRO A 182 -21.98 -1.33 4.64
CA PRO A 182 -22.18 -0.53 3.44
C PRO A 182 -21.64 0.88 3.63
N ALA A 183 -20.98 1.40 2.61
CA ALA A 183 -20.47 2.76 2.55
C ALA A 183 -21.45 3.67 1.81
N HIS A 184 -21.37 4.97 2.10
CA HIS A 184 -21.99 5.98 1.25
C HIS A 184 -21.03 6.33 0.11
N PRO A 185 -21.55 6.59 -1.11
CA PRO A 185 -20.73 7.11 -2.19
C PRO A 185 -19.99 8.36 -1.72
N ALA A 186 -18.70 8.46 -2.05
CA ALA A 186 -17.93 9.65 -1.76
C ALA A 186 -18.65 10.88 -2.34
N SER A 187 -18.67 12.00 -1.60
CA SER A 187 -19.17 13.28 -2.14
C SER A 187 -18.35 13.79 -3.33
N GLN A 188 -17.18 13.19 -3.57
CA GLN A 188 -16.27 13.56 -4.65
C GLN A 188 -16.49 12.66 -5.85
N THR A 189 -16.26 13.20 -7.05
CA THR A 189 -16.30 12.41 -8.27
C THR A 189 -15.14 11.43 -8.29
N THR A 190 -15.44 10.15 -8.50
CA THR A 190 -14.46 9.05 -8.53
C THR A 190 -14.33 8.50 -9.95
N TRP A 191 -13.18 7.92 -10.29
CA TRP A 191 -13.03 7.17 -11.52
C TRP A 191 -13.94 5.93 -11.54
N PRO A 192 -14.52 5.54 -12.70
CA PRO A 192 -15.41 4.38 -12.79
C PRO A 192 -14.79 3.10 -12.23
N ALA A 193 -13.53 2.80 -12.57
CA ALA A 193 -12.82 1.64 -12.05
C ALA A 193 -12.74 1.62 -10.51
N GLY A 194 -12.52 2.76 -9.87
CA GLY A 194 -12.52 2.84 -8.41
C GLY A 194 -13.91 2.57 -7.81
N LEU A 195 -14.98 3.07 -8.45
CA LEU A 195 -16.36 2.80 -8.01
C LEU A 195 -16.75 1.34 -8.21
N ASP A 196 -16.40 0.76 -9.35
CA ASP A 196 -16.68 -0.64 -9.67
C ASP A 196 -15.98 -1.58 -8.68
N ALA A 197 -14.71 -1.28 -8.33
CA ALA A 197 -13.93 -2.07 -7.38
C ALA A 197 -14.53 -2.10 -5.97
N VAL A 198 -15.31 -1.08 -5.58
CA VAL A 198 -15.97 -1.02 -4.27
C VAL A 198 -17.45 -1.44 -4.28
N THR A 199 -17.97 -1.86 -5.43
CA THR A 199 -19.37 -2.19 -5.61
C THR A 199 -19.57 -3.71 -5.67
N VAL A 200 -20.34 -4.24 -4.72
CA VAL A 200 -20.69 -5.66 -4.67
C VAL A 200 -22.21 -5.75 -4.80
N ASP A 201 -22.67 -6.37 -5.88
CA ASP A 201 -24.09 -6.62 -6.16
C ASP A 201 -24.96 -5.34 -6.07
N GLY A 202 -24.40 -4.22 -6.56
CA GLY A 202 -25.05 -2.91 -6.58
C GLY A 202 -24.92 -2.09 -5.29
N VAL A 203 -24.22 -2.59 -4.27
CA VAL A 203 -24.00 -1.92 -2.98
C VAL A 203 -22.54 -1.50 -2.84
N PHE A 204 -22.31 -0.25 -2.42
CA PHE A 204 -20.98 0.26 -2.11
C PHE A 204 -20.54 -0.24 -0.73
N TYR A 205 -19.34 -0.81 -0.64
CA TYR A 205 -18.78 -1.30 0.63
C TYR A 205 -17.48 -0.61 1.05
N GLY A 206 -17.01 0.36 0.27
CA GLY A 206 -15.83 1.14 0.62
C GLY A 206 -15.80 2.49 -0.09
N VAL A 207 -14.88 3.34 0.38
CA VAL A 207 -14.56 4.63 -0.24
C VAL A 207 -13.25 4.48 -1.02
N PRO A 208 -13.26 4.54 -2.36
CA PRO A 208 -12.06 4.33 -3.19
C PRO A 208 -10.95 5.34 -2.84
N SER A 209 -9.71 4.86 -2.75
CA SER A 209 -8.60 5.61 -2.22
C SER A 209 -7.43 5.72 -3.20
N TRP A 210 -6.67 4.64 -3.37
CA TRP A 210 -5.60 4.52 -4.36
C TRP A 210 -6.07 3.66 -5.53
N LEU A 211 -5.46 3.91 -6.67
CA LEU A 211 -5.52 3.05 -7.84
C LEU A 211 -4.10 2.60 -8.15
N CYS A 212 -3.95 1.46 -8.79
CA CYS A 212 -2.64 0.94 -9.17
C CYS A 212 -2.74 0.16 -10.47
N LEU A 213 -1.71 0.24 -11.31
CA LEU A 213 -1.64 -0.43 -12.61
C LEU A 213 -0.19 -0.81 -12.89
N ASP A 214 -0.01 -1.89 -13.64
CA ASP A 214 1.29 -2.26 -14.17
C ASP A 214 1.69 -1.37 -15.35
N PHE A 215 2.83 -0.72 -15.21
CA PHE A 215 3.49 0.04 -16.25
C PHE A 215 4.82 -0.58 -16.63
N ILE A 216 5.23 -0.31 -17.87
CA ILE A 216 6.60 -0.52 -18.31
C ILE A 216 7.30 0.82 -18.48
N TYR A 217 8.51 0.90 -17.95
CA TYR A 217 9.40 2.05 -18.04
C TYR A 217 10.52 1.76 -19.03
N MET A 218 10.78 2.71 -19.95
CA MET A 218 11.91 2.61 -20.86
C MET A 218 12.39 3.99 -21.29
N ARG A 219 13.70 4.14 -21.54
CA ARG A 219 14.26 5.40 -22.07
C ARG A 219 14.08 5.53 -23.59
N ASP A 220 13.89 4.42 -24.30
CA ASP A 220 13.60 4.44 -25.74
C ASP A 220 12.15 4.93 -26.00
N PRO A 221 11.96 6.02 -26.76
CA PRO A 221 10.64 6.56 -27.07
C PRO A 221 9.77 5.64 -27.94
N ALA A 222 10.34 4.60 -28.58
CA ALA A 222 9.59 3.58 -29.33
C ALA A 222 8.58 2.84 -28.45
N LEU A 223 8.75 2.86 -27.12
CA LEU A 223 7.77 2.31 -26.19
C LEU A 223 6.37 2.90 -26.42
N LYS A 224 6.26 4.18 -26.81
CA LYS A 224 4.95 4.84 -27.02
C LYS A 224 4.11 4.22 -28.14
N SER A 225 4.71 3.45 -29.04
CA SER A 225 3.98 2.74 -30.11
C SER A 225 3.51 1.34 -29.72
N VAL A 226 3.94 0.79 -28.59
CA VAL A 226 3.56 -0.56 -28.15
C VAL A 226 2.06 -0.62 -27.84
N ARG A 227 1.35 -1.58 -28.43
CA ARG A 227 -0.08 -1.83 -28.18
C ARG A 227 -0.36 -3.28 -27.78
N SER A 228 0.60 -4.16 -27.96
CA SER A 228 0.50 -5.59 -27.70
C SER A 228 1.82 -6.14 -27.16
N LEU A 229 1.78 -7.32 -26.55
CA LEU A 229 2.99 -8.00 -26.10
C LEU A 229 3.98 -8.28 -27.26
N PRO A 230 3.54 -8.73 -28.46
CA PRO A 230 4.44 -8.83 -29.61
C PRO A 230 5.15 -7.51 -29.96
N ASP A 231 4.45 -6.37 -29.91
CA ASP A 231 5.09 -5.07 -30.13
C ASP A 231 6.15 -4.79 -29.05
N LEU A 232 5.85 -5.12 -27.80
CA LEU A 232 6.78 -4.93 -26.69
C LEU A 232 8.05 -5.77 -26.89
N LEU A 233 7.91 -7.06 -27.18
CA LEU A 233 9.03 -7.95 -27.47
C LEU A 233 9.83 -7.47 -28.69
N ALA A 234 9.16 -6.93 -29.72
CA ALA A 234 9.81 -6.36 -30.90
C ALA A 234 10.59 -5.08 -30.60
N VAL A 235 10.18 -4.29 -29.60
CA VAL A 235 10.92 -3.12 -29.13
C VAL A 235 12.12 -3.54 -28.27
N LEU A 236 11.93 -4.45 -27.32
CA LEU A 236 13.01 -4.96 -26.46
C LEU A 236 14.13 -5.63 -27.27
N SER A 237 13.79 -6.38 -28.33
CA SER A 237 14.76 -7.08 -29.17
C SER A 237 15.64 -6.17 -30.05
N ARG A 238 15.38 -4.86 -30.10
CA ARG A 238 16.27 -3.87 -30.77
C ARG A 238 17.53 -3.58 -29.97
N HIS A 239 17.53 -3.88 -28.68
CA HIS A 239 18.66 -3.69 -27.79
C HIS A 239 19.64 -4.85 -27.86
N SER A 240 20.85 -4.65 -27.33
CA SER A 240 21.90 -5.67 -27.43
C SER A 240 21.54 -6.89 -26.59
N ALA A 241 21.75 -8.09 -27.14
CA ALA A 241 21.62 -9.34 -26.39
C ALA A 241 22.61 -9.46 -25.19
N LYS A 242 23.59 -8.54 -25.08
CA LYS A 242 24.49 -8.45 -23.93
C LYS A 242 23.91 -7.64 -22.77
N GLU A 243 22.90 -6.81 -23.03
CA GLU A 243 22.19 -6.03 -22.02
C GLU A 243 21.13 -6.91 -21.35
N ARG A 244 20.83 -6.65 -20.07
CA ARG A 244 19.58 -7.17 -19.49
C ARG A 244 18.43 -6.38 -20.09
N LEU A 245 17.49 -7.04 -20.76
CA LEU A 245 16.41 -6.31 -21.41
C LEU A 245 15.35 -5.85 -20.40
N LEU A 246 15.06 -6.68 -19.39
CA LEU A 246 13.98 -6.44 -18.43
C LEU A 246 14.44 -6.64 -16.98
N SER A 247 14.03 -5.74 -16.10
CA SER A 247 13.92 -5.94 -14.65
C SER A 247 12.45 -5.95 -14.26
N ALA A 248 12.00 -6.98 -13.55
CA ALA A 248 10.61 -7.12 -13.14
C ALA A 248 10.49 -8.20 -12.05
N ASP A 249 9.52 -8.06 -11.14
CA ASP A 249 9.03 -9.20 -10.37
C ASP A 249 7.87 -9.87 -11.11
N LEU A 250 8.12 -11.08 -11.62
CA LEU A 250 7.12 -11.88 -12.32
C LEU A 250 6.71 -13.12 -11.51
N SER A 251 7.16 -13.28 -10.26
CA SER A 251 6.79 -14.39 -9.37
C SER A 251 5.90 -13.91 -8.20
N GLY A 252 5.54 -14.81 -7.28
CA GLY A 252 4.77 -14.49 -6.07
C GLY A 252 3.30 -14.91 -6.09
N THR A 253 2.73 -15.14 -4.90
CA THR A 253 1.35 -15.65 -4.69
C THR A 253 0.25 -14.78 -5.26
N THR A 254 0.38 -13.47 -5.10
CA THR A 254 -0.66 -12.50 -5.50
C THR A 254 -0.33 -11.89 -6.85
N ARG A 255 0.95 -11.61 -7.07
CA ARG A 255 1.46 -10.98 -8.29
C ARG A 255 1.26 -11.86 -9.53
N LEU A 256 1.60 -13.15 -9.47
CA LEU A 256 1.53 -14.04 -10.62
C LEU A 256 0.09 -14.27 -11.14
N PRO A 257 -0.91 -14.59 -10.30
CA PRO A 257 -2.31 -14.63 -10.74
C PRO A 257 -2.77 -13.30 -11.35
N SER A 258 -2.36 -12.17 -10.78
CA SER A 258 -2.76 -10.84 -11.25
C SER A 258 -2.20 -10.52 -12.65
N ILE A 259 -0.94 -10.85 -12.90
CA ILE A 259 -0.31 -10.76 -14.23
C ILE A 259 -1.05 -11.65 -15.23
N TYR A 260 -1.30 -12.92 -14.86
CA TYR A 260 -2.01 -13.86 -15.73
C TYR A 260 -3.43 -13.39 -16.07
N MET A 261 -4.18 -12.88 -15.10
CA MET A 261 -5.53 -12.35 -15.34
C MET A 261 -5.50 -11.13 -16.25
N ASN A 262 -4.52 -10.24 -16.11
CA ASN A 262 -4.31 -9.14 -17.04
C ASN A 262 -4.02 -9.63 -18.46
N ALA A 263 -3.09 -10.56 -18.63
CA ALA A 263 -2.80 -11.15 -19.93
C ALA A 263 -4.03 -11.83 -20.55
N TYR A 264 -4.75 -12.62 -19.75
CA TYR A 264 -5.97 -13.31 -20.17
C TYR A 264 -7.06 -12.33 -20.63
N ALA A 265 -7.29 -11.24 -19.90
CA ALA A 265 -8.25 -10.20 -20.30
C ALA A 265 -7.84 -9.50 -21.61
N GLN A 266 -6.54 -9.32 -21.85
CA GLN A 266 -6.00 -8.72 -23.07
C GLN A 266 -6.13 -9.65 -24.30
N ASP A 267 -6.26 -10.95 -24.09
CA ASP A 267 -6.42 -11.95 -25.14
C ASP A 267 -7.88 -12.37 -25.40
N HIS A 268 -8.67 -12.48 -24.33
CA HIS A 268 -10.04 -13.02 -24.39
C HIS A 268 -11.14 -12.01 -24.02
N GLY A 269 -10.75 -10.77 -23.70
CA GLY A 269 -11.64 -9.73 -23.24
C GLY A 269 -12.00 -9.84 -21.75
N TYR A 270 -12.28 -8.70 -21.13
CA TYR A 270 -12.56 -8.58 -19.70
C TYR A 270 -13.73 -9.46 -19.22
N GLU A 271 -14.80 -9.59 -20.02
CA GLU A 271 -15.98 -10.40 -19.64
C GLU A 271 -15.66 -11.89 -19.44
N SER A 272 -14.52 -12.35 -19.98
CA SER A 272 -14.05 -13.72 -19.87
C SER A 272 -13.22 -13.99 -18.61
N LEU A 273 -12.92 -12.99 -17.77
CA LEU A 273 -12.04 -13.13 -16.58
C LEU A 273 -12.50 -14.21 -15.60
N SER A 274 -13.80 -14.41 -15.45
CA SER A 274 -14.32 -15.48 -14.59
C SER A 274 -13.88 -16.88 -15.03
N ALA A 275 -13.58 -17.08 -16.31
CA ALA A 275 -13.02 -18.33 -16.82
C ALA A 275 -11.55 -18.51 -16.43
N ALA A 276 -10.78 -17.42 -16.34
CA ALA A 276 -9.38 -17.44 -15.92
C ALA A 276 -9.19 -18.01 -14.50
N MET A 277 -10.18 -17.79 -13.63
CA MET A 277 -10.16 -18.26 -12.24
C MET A 277 -10.66 -19.71 -12.06
N LYS A 278 -11.33 -20.28 -13.08
CA LYS A 278 -12.06 -21.57 -12.95
C LYS A 278 -11.47 -22.69 -13.80
N LYS A 279 -10.58 -22.38 -14.73
CA LYS A 279 -10.00 -23.33 -15.69
C LYS A 279 -8.50 -23.48 -15.42
N ALA A 280 -7.92 -24.53 -16.00
CA ALA A 280 -6.47 -24.64 -16.10
C ALA A 280 -5.89 -23.41 -16.83
N PRO A 281 -4.66 -22.98 -16.52
CA PRO A 281 -4.03 -21.85 -17.19
C PRO A 281 -4.04 -22.01 -18.71
N ASP A 282 -4.41 -20.94 -19.40
CA ASP A 282 -4.46 -20.91 -20.86
C ASP A 282 -3.06 -21.04 -21.46
N ALA A 283 -2.90 -21.98 -22.39
CA ALA A 283 -1.60 -22.34 -22.92
C ALA A 283 -0.94 -21.21 -23.74
N ASP A 284 -1.74 -20.41 -24.46
CA ASP A 284 -1.24 -19.29 -25.26
C ASP A 284 -0.80 -18.16 -24.33
N VAL A 285 -1.61 -17.85 -23.32
CA VAL A 285 -1.26 -16.83 -22.31
C VAL A 285 0.01 -17.22 -21.56
N ILE A 286 0.15 -18.50 -21.17
CA ILE A 286 1.38 -19.00 -20.50
C ILE A 286 2.59 -18.92 -21.43
N HIS A 287 2.42 -19.24 -22.72
CA HIS A 287 3.49 -19.13 -23.71
C HIS A 287 3.99 -17.68 -23.81
N ASP A 288 3.07 -16.74 -23.92
CA ASP A 288 3.33 -15.31 -24.05
C ASP A 288 4.03 -14.74 -22.80
N LEU A 289 3.55 -15.10 -21.60
CA LEU A 289 4.22 -14.72 -20.34
C LEU A 289 5.62 -15.32 -20.21
N ALA A 290 5.83 -16.56 -20.67
CA ALA A 290 7.16 -17.18 -20.68
C ALA A 290 8.11 -16.45 -21.64
N ALA A 291 7.62 -16.01 -22.80
CA ALA A 291 8.41 -15.23 -23.76
C ALA A 291 8.86 -13.89 -23.18
N LEU A 292 7.97 -13.19 -22.47
CA LEU A 292 8.34 -11.96 -21.75
C LEU A 292 9.35 -12.22 -20.64
N ALA A 293 9.09 -13.21 -19.77
CA ALA A 293 10.00 -13.56 -18.69
C ALA A 293 11.40 -13.96 -19.21
N ALA A 294 11.50 -14.60 -20.38
CA ALA A 294 12.78 -14.94 -20.99
C ALA A 294 13.65 -13.72 -21.31
N THR A 295 13.08 -12.53 -21.53
CA THR A 295 13.83 -11.28 -21.78
C THR A 295 14.64 -10.81 -20.56
N CYS A 296 14.36 -11.33 -19.37
CA CYS A 296 15.10 -11.06 -18.14
C CYS A 296 16.32 -11.99 -17.94
N SER A 297 16.51 -12.98 -18.83
CA SER A 297 17.55 -14.00 -18.65
C SER A 297 18.96 -13.43 -18.76
N GLN A 298 19.84 -13.89 -17.88
CA GLN A 298 21.28 -13.60 -17.92
C GLN A 298 22.08 -14.89 -17.75
N GLY A 299 22.64 -15.39 -18.85
CA GLY A 299 23.28 -16.69 -18.88
C GLY A 299 22.28 -17.79 -18.50
N THR A 300 22.53 -18.48 -17.39
CA THR A 300 21.67 -19.57 -16.90
C THR A 300 20.65 -19.16 -15.84
N ARG A 301 20.62 -17.88 -15.44
CA ARG A 301 19.70 -17.35 -14.42
C ARG A 301 18.62 -16.48 -15.03
N ASN A 302 17.49 -16.40 -14.35
CA ASN A 302 16.40 -15.49 -14.72
C ASN A 302 15.89 -14.80 -13.44
N PRO A 303 16.47 -13.64 -13.07
CA PRO A 303 16.17 -12.96 -11.82
C PRO A 303 14.69 -12.59 -11.63
N CYS A 304 13.95 -12.39 -12.75
CA CYS A 304 12.53 -12.06 -12.72
C CYS A 304 11.63 -13.25 -12.41
N ALA A 305 12.15 -14.48 -12.54
CA ALA A 305 11.39 -15.72 -12.41
C ALA A 305 11.92 -16.65 -11.32
N ASP A 306 13.19 -16.54 -10.91
CA ASP A 306 13.82 -17.42 -9.92
C ASP A 306 13.66 -16.93 -8.46
N GLY A 307 12.80 -15.92 -8.25
CA GLY A 307 12.53 -15.29 -6.95
C GLY A 307 13.65 -14.38 -6.45
N THR A 308 14.74 -14.19 -7.20
CA THR A 308 15.82 -13.26 -6.82
C THR A 308 15.28 -11.84 -6.63
N LEU A 309 14.47 -11.36 -7.58
CA LEU A 309 13.91 -10.02 -7.52
C LEU A 309 12.71 -9.90 -6.57
N THR A 310 11.89 -10.96 -6.43
CA THR A 310 10.78 -11.00 -5.43
C THR A 310 11.30 -10.83 -4.00
N ARG A 311 12.45 -11.41 -3.67
CA ARG A 311 13.06 -11.32 -2.33
C ARG A 311 14.03 -10.14 -2.18
N ALA A 312 14.15 -9.30 -3.21
CA ALA A 312 15.02 -8.14 -3.13
C ALA A 312 14.39 -7.07 -2.22
N PRO A 313 15.19 -6.27 -1.50
CA PRO A 313 14.66 -5.13 -0.77
C PRO A 313 13.92 -4.15 -1.69
N ASP A 314 12.92 -3.45 -1.15
CA ASP A 314 12.16 -2.43 -1.87
C ASP A 314 13.09 -1.43 -2.58
N GLY A 315 12.77 -1.14 -3.85
CA GLY A 315 13.52 -0.24 -4.70
C GLY A 315 14.73 -0.84 -5.41
N GLU A 316 15.13 -2.09 -5.11
CA GLU A 316 16.32 -2.70 -5.76
C GLU A 316 16.08 -3.03 -7.24
N ILE A 317 14.89 -3.51 -7.60
CA ILE A 317 14.51 -3.75 -9.01
C ILE A 317 14.60 -2.42 -9.79
N ASP A 318 13.97 -1.39 -9.24
CA ASP A 318 13.91 -0.05 -9.82
C ASP A 318 15.31 0.59 -9.94
N ARG A 319 16.18 0.36 -8.95
CA ARG A 319 17.57 0.82 -8.96
C ARG A 319 18.32 0.27 -10.18
N GLN A 320 18.16 -1.01 -10.50
CA GLN A 320 18.84 -1.64 -11.63
C GLN A 320 18.51 -0.91 -12.94
N PHE A 321 17.24 -0.61 -13.18
CA PHE A 321 16.83 0.21 -14.33
C PHE A 321 17.30 1.67 -14.24
N ALA A 322 17.23 2.27 -13.04
CA ALA A 322 17.62 3.66 -12.82
C ALA A 322 19.08 3.91 -13.20
N ILE A 323 19.97 2.96 -12.90
CA ILE A 323 21.41 3.06 -13.17
C ILE A 323 21.84 2.39 -14.49
N GLY A 324 20.90 1.86 -15.28
CA GLY A 324 21.16 1.30 -16.62
C GLY A 324 21.66 -0.15 -16.63
N GLU A 325 21.44 -0.91 -15.56
CA GLU A 325 21.68 -2.36 -15.53
C GLU A 325 20.61 -3.15 -16.29
N SER A 326 19.45 -2.54 -16.56
CA SER A 326 18.40 -3.04 -17.45
C SER A 326 17.92 -1.98 -18.44
N VAL A 327 17.44 -2.43 -19.61
CA VAL A 327 16.88 -1.56 -20.66
C VAL A 327 15.49 -1.05 -20.29
N ALA A 328 14.68 -1.92 -19.70
CA ALA A 328 13.31 -1.65 -19.29
C ALA A 328 13.02 -2.20 -17.90
N ASP A 329 12.01 -1.64 -17.26
CA ASP A 329 11.50 -2.05 -15.95
C ASP A 329 9.98 -2.23 -15.99
N ILE A 330 9.44 -3.21 -15.25
CA ILE A 330 8.00 -3.36 -15.05
C ILE A 330 7.63 -3.28 -13.57
N GLY A 331 6.58 -2.50 -13.33
CA GLY A 331 5.79 -2.55 -12.10
C GLY A 331 4.94 -1.29 -11.96
N PHE A 332 4.63 -0.90 -10.73
CA PHE A 332 3.63 0.11 -10.47
C PHE A 332 4.14 1.54 -10.71
N SER A 333 3.22 2.51 -10.82
CA SER A 333 3.56 3.95 -10.92
C SER A 333 4.47 4.44 -9.79
N GLU A 334 4.35 3.79 -8.64
CA GLU A 334 5.06 3.99 -7.40
C GLU A 334 6.57 3.80 -7.54
N GLN A 335 6.99 2.90 -8.42
CA GLN A 335 8.42 2.65 -8.70
C GLN A 335 9.14 3.86 -9.26
N SER A 336 8.43 4.78 -9.92
CA SER A 336 9.02 6.03 -10.39
C SER A 336 9.69 6.84 -9.27
N PHE A 337 9.27 6.67 -8.01
CA PHE A 337 9.96 7.20 -6.83
C PHE A 337 11.41 6.71 -6.73
N TYR A 338 11.61 5.40 -6.81
CA TYR A 338 12.93 4.78 -6.71
C TYR A 338 13.75 5.00 -7.97
N ILE A 339 13.10 4.96 -9.14
CA ILE A 339 13.76 5.29 -10.41
C ILE A 339 14.35 6.69 -10.36
N ASP A 340 13.57 7.71 -9.96
CA ASP A 340 14.07 9.10 -9.86
C ASP A 340 15.13 9.24 -8.75
N ARG A 341 14.94 8.55 -7.61
CA ARG A 341 15.89 8.57 -6.49
C ARG A 341 17.27 8.06 -6.87
N TYR A 342 17.34 6.99 -7.65
CA TYR A 342 18.59 6.32 -8.02
C TYR A 342 19.13 6.78 -9.38
N ALA A 343 18.34 7.50 -10.17
CA ALA A 343 18.77 7.98 -11.47
C ALA A 343 19.96 8.95 -11.35
N PRO A 344 20.89 8.92 -12.32
CA PRO A 344 21.93 9.94 -12.42
C PRO A 344 21.32 11.35 -12.45
N LYS A 345 22.00 12.32 -11.83
CA LYS A 345 21.56 13.73 -11.85
C LYS A 345 21.33 14.20 -13.30
N GLY A 346 20.16 14.78 -13.55
CA GLY A 346 19.78 15.28 -14.87
C GLY A 346 19.23 14.21 -15.83
N ALA A 347 19.02 12.97 -15.36
CA ALA A 347 18.29 11.98 -16.13
C ALA A 347 16.89 12.49 -16.50
N THR A 348 16.46 12.18 -17.72
CA THR A 348 15.09 12.47 -18.16
C THR A 348 14.13 11.44 -17.59
N VAL A 349 12.90 11.87 -17.28
CA VAL A 349 11.80 10.97 -16.91
C VAL A 349 11.63 9.91 -18.01
N PRO A 350 11.65 8.60 -17.67
CA PRO A 350 11.47 7.55 -18.66
C PRO A 350 10.08 7.63 -19.32
N THR A 351 9.97 7.05 -20.52
CA THR A 351 8.67 6.78 -21.11
C THR A 351 7.98 5.70 -20.29
N MET A 352 6.69 5.91 -20.01
CA MET A 352 5.86 5.04 -19.20
C MET A 352 4.52 4.79 -19.89
N ILE A 353 4.18 3.52 -20.10
CA ILE A 353 2.87 3.09 -20.64
C ILE A 353 2.35 1.88 -19.84
N PRO A 354 1.03 1.61 -19.83
CA PRO A 354 0.52 0.35 -19.29
C PRO A 354 1.20 -0.84 -19.95
N VAL A 355 1.50 -1.88 -19.19
CA VAL A 355 2.08 -3.11 -19.76
C VAL A 355 1.08 -3.76 -20.70
N ALA A 356 1.55 -4.04 -21.92
CA ALA A 356 0.85 -4.89 -22.86
C ALA A 356 1.17 -6.35 -22.52
N TRP A 357 0.34 -6.94 -21.66
CA TRP A 357 0.46 -8.32 -21.20
C TRP A 357 -0.01 -9.35 -22.23
N GLY A 358 -0.87 -8.94 -23.17
CA GLY A 358 -1.42 -9.79 -24.22
C GLY A 358 -1.55 -9.04 -25.56
N ARG A 359 -2.48 -9.48 -26.40
CA ARG A 359 -2.58 -9.03 -27.80
C ARG A 359 -3.37 -7.73 -27.99
N SER A 360 -4.24 -7.36 -27.05
CA SER A 360 -5.06 -6.15 -27.13
C SER A 360 -4.98 -5.33 -25.83
N PRO A 361 -4.91 -3.98 -25.89
CA PRO A 361 -4.91 -3.16 -24.68
C PRO A 361 -6.21 -3.31 -23.88
N ALA A 362 -6.10 -3.80 -22.64
CA ALA A 362 -7.19 -3.84 -21.67
C ALA A 362 -6.63 -3.65 -20.25
N PRO A 363 -6.17 -2.42 -19.90
CA PRO A 363 -5.58 -2.19 -18.59
C PRO A 363 -6.63 -2.40 -17.48
N MET A 364 -6.22 -3.09 -16.42
CA MET A 364 -7.02 -3.28 -15.22
C MET A 364 -6.36 -2.59 -14.02
N LEU A 365 -7.12 -1.76 -13.32
CA LEU A 365 -6.65 -1.06 -12.14
C LEU A 365 -6.94 -1.90 -10.90
N TYR A 366 -5.89 -2.21 -10.15
CA TYR A 366 -6.04 -2.54 -8.73
C TYR A 366 -6.55 -1.29 -8.01
N SER A 367 -7.31 -1.49 -6.94
CA SER A 367 -7.87 -0.39 -6.16
C SER A 367 -7.77 -0.69 -4.69
N ASP A 368 -7.39 0.33 -3.93
CA ASP A 368 -7.52 0.34 -2.49
C ASP A 368 -8.77 1.13 -2.09
N ALA A 369 -9.37 0.76 -0.97
CA ALA A 369 -10.54 1.43 -0.44
C ALA A 369 -10.53 1.47 1.08
N PHE A 370 -11.08 2.54 1.63
CA PHE A 370 -11.42 2.57 3.05
C PHE A 370 -12.73 1.82 3.30
N VAL A 371 -12.67 0.81 4.16
CA VAL A 371 -13.83 0.04 4.64
C VAL A 371 -14.06 0.31 6.12
N THR A 372 -15.31 0.20 6.57
CA THR A 372 -15.72 0.45 7.96
C THR A 372 -16.14 -0.86 8.62
N SER A 373 -15.61 -1.17 9.81
CA SER A 373 -15.93 -2.38 10.56
C SER A 373 -17.39 -2.40 11.02
N ALA A 374 -18.10 -3.50 10.71
CA ALA A 374 -19.45 -3.73 11.24
C ALA A 374 -19.46 -4.03 12.75
N GLN A 375 -18.34 -4.51 13.31
CA GLN A 375 -18.27 -4.91 14.71
C GLN A 375 -18.04 -3.73 15.67
N THR A 376 -17.43 -2.65 15.20
CA THR A 376 -17.04 -1.52 16.05
C THR A 376 -17.79 -0.24 15.70
N CYS A 377 -18.17 -0.07 14.43
CA CYS A 377 -18.82 1.14 13.91
C CYS A 377 -20.34 0.98 13.64
N SER A 378 -21.02 0.05 14.31
CA SER A 378 -22.48 -0.13 14.18
C SER A 378 -23.31 1.03 14.75
N ASN A 379 -22.70 1.93 15.54
CA ASN A 379 -23.36 3.11 16.08
C ASN A 379 -23.13 4.35 15.20
N ALA A 380 -24.09 5.28 15.21
CA ALA A 380 -24.07 6.46 14.36
C ALA A 380 -22.89 7.43 14.62
N ALA A 381 -22.32 7.44 15.83
CA ALA A 381 -21.19 8.32 16.15
C ALA A 381 -19.92 7.85 15.44
N CYS A 382 -19.62 6.55 15.50
CA CYS A 382 -18.49 5.94 14.81
C CYS A 382 -18.62 6.08 13.29
N GLY A 383 -19.81 5.82 12.74
CA GLY A 383 -20.06 5.99 11.30
C GLY A 383 -19.78 7.40 10.79
N ARG A 384 -20.16 8.45 11.55
CA ARG A 384 -19.84 9.84 11.18
C ARG A 384 -18.34 10.15 11.24
N ASP A 385 -17.65 9.64 12.25
CA ASP A 385 -16.20 9.84 12.38
C ASP A 385 -15.44 9.12 11.27
N ALA A 386 -15.86 7.90 10.93
CA ALA A 386 -15.35 7.14 9.79
C ALA A 386 -15.57 7.87 8.45
N GLU A 387 -16.77 8.39 8.21
CA GLU A 387 -17.07 9.17 7.01
C GLU A 387 -16.24 10.46 6.92
N ALA A 388 -16.09 11.18 8.03
CA ALA A 388 -15.27 12.38 8.08
C ALA A 388 -13.78 12.06 7.81
N PHE A 389 -13.26 11.00 8.43
CA PHE A 389 -11.89 10.56 8.24
C PHE A 389 -11.61 10.15 6.80
N THR A 390 -12.47 9.31 6.22
CA THR A 390 -12.31 8.83 4.84
C THR A 390 -12.44 9.96 3.82
N ARG A 391 -13.32 10.95 4.06
CA ARG A 391 -13.42 12.16 3.23
C ARG A 391 -12.15 13.01 3.26
N MET A 392 -11.55 13.19 4.44
CA MET A 392 -10.28 13.88 4.57
C MET A 392 -9.16 13.13 3.84
N MET A 393 -9.05 11.81 4.07
CA MET A 393 -8.00 10.98 3.46
C MET A 393 -8.09 10.88 1.94
N THR A 394 -9.29 10.87 1.38
CA THR A 394 -9.53 10.80 -0.08
C THR A 394 -9.57 12.18 -0.74
N GLY A 395 -9.51 13.25 0.05
CA GLY A 395 -9.48 14.63 -0.44
C GLY A 395 -8.18 15.00 -1.13
N ALA A 396 -8.28 15.88 -2.13
CA ALA A 396 -7.16 16.31 -2.96
C ALA A 396 -5.96 16.83 -2.15
N ALA A 397 -6.19 17.54 -1.04
CA ALA A 397 -5.11 18.06 -0.19
C ALA A 397 -4.27 16.92 0.42
N MET A 398 -4.91 15.97 1.12
CA MET A 398 -4.21 14.82 1.71
C MET A 398 -3.56 13.94 0.65
N LYS A 399 -4.29 13.66 -0.44
CA LYS A 399 -3.77 12.87 -1.56
C LYS A 399 -2.55 13.52 -2.23
N THR A 400 -2.53 14.85 -2.35
CA THR A 400 -1.37 15.59 -2.87
C THR A 400 -0.20 15.55 -1.92
N PHE A 401 -0.44 15.78 -0.63
CA PHE A 401 0.59 15.71 0.40
C PHE A 401 1.34 14.36 0.36
N ILE A 402 0.60 13.26 0.29
CA ILE A 402 1.17 11.90 0.24
C ILE A 402 1.85 11.64 -1.12
N ALA A 403 1.14 11.89 -2.23
CA ALA A 403 1.62 11.49 -3.55
C ALA A 403 2.82 12.33 -4.03
N PHE A 404 3.03 13.52 -3.47
CA PHE A 404 4.22 14.36 -3.69
C PHE A 404 5.24 14.32 -2.55
N SER A 405 5.17 13.30 -1.68
CA SER A 405 6.20 13.02 -0.67
C SER A 405 6.46 14.17 0.30
N GLU A 406 5.45 14.96 0.65
CA GLU A 406 5.62 16.15 1.48
C GLU A 406 5.94 15.82 2.95
N ASP A 407 5.70 14.57 3.37
CA ASP A 407 6.15 14.02 4.65
C ASP A 407 7.63 13.60 4.67
N LEU A 408 8.25 13.41 3.50
CA LEU A 408 9.61 12.93 3.38
C LEU A 408 10.62 14.09 3.36
N ARG A 409 11.72 13.91 4.07
CA ARG A 409 12.84 14.86 4.11
C ARG A 409 13.66 14.87 2.82
N GLY A 410 14.44 15.93 2.63
CA GLY A 410 15.54 15.96 1.64
C GLY A 410 15.11 16.03 0.18
N HIS A 411 13.95 16.66 -0.11
CA HIS A 411 13.39 16.76 -1.45
C HIS A 411 13.23 15.38 -2.12
N ALA A 412 12.68 14.41 -1.37
CA ALA A 412 12.40 13.10 -1.93
C ALA A 412 11.52 13.21 -3.19
N PRO A 413 11.72 12.35 -4.20
CA PRO A 413 10.86 12.30 -5.38
C PRO A 413 9.38 12.12 -5.00
N PRO A 414 8.43 12.57 -5.84
CA PRO A 414 7.03 12.20 -5.66
C PRO A 414 6.84 10.68 -5.70
N ARG A 415 5.90 10.16 -4.92
CA ARG A 415 5.51 8.73 -4.94
C ARG A 415 4.71 8.33 -6.18
N HIS A 416 4.16 9.31 -6.89
CA HIS A 416 3.30 9.12 -8.08
C HIS A 416 2.16 8.09 -7.91
N LEU A 417 1.62 7.95 -6.69
CA LEU A 417 0.44 7.12 -6.41
C LEU A 417 -0.75 7.55 -7.28
N LEU A 418 -1.44 6.62 -7.91
CA LEU A 418 -2.65 6.95 -8.67
C LEU A 418 -3.82 7.12 -7.69
N VAL A 419 -4.59 8.20 -7.85
CA VAL A 419 -5.66 8.55 -6.91
C VAL A 419 -7.03 8.26 -7.50
N ALA A 420 -7.91 7.63 -6.73
CA ALA A 420 -9.24 7.24 -7.20
C ALA A 420 -10.19 8.44 -7.43
N THR A 421 -10.00 9.54 -6.70
CA THR A 421 -10.84 10.74 -6.77
C THR A 421 -10.34 11.74 -7.82
N ARG A 422 -11.25 12.26 -8.65
CA ARG A 422 -10.93 13.20 -9.74
C ARG A 422 -10.39 14.56 -9.28
N PRO A 423 -10.84 15.15 -8.15
CA PRO A 423 -10.32 16.45 -7.71
C PRO A 423 -8.80 16.51 -7.56
N PHE A 424 -8.14 15.39 -7.25
CA PHE A 424 -6.69 15.29 -7.26
C PHE A 424 -6.10 15.64 -8.65
N TRP A 425 -6.64 15.03 -9.70
CA TRP A 425 -6.18 15.15 -11.09
C TRP A 425 -6.43 16.52 -11.71
N ASP A 426 -7.40 17.27 -11.18
CA ASP A 426 -7.74 18.61 -11.68
C ASP A 426 -6.75 19.68 -11.21
N GLN A 427 -5.91 19.38 -10.22
CA GLN A 427 -4.92 20.32 -9.71
C GLN A 427 -3.86 20.66 -10.76
N SER A 428 -3.41 21.92 -10.80
CA SER A 428 -2.39 22.35 -11.78
C SER A 428 -1.06 21.62 -11.59
N ARG A 429 -0.67 21.30 -10.35
CA ARG A 429 0.59 20.61 -10.06
C ARG A 429 0.57 19.20 -10.66
N VAL A 430 -0.51 18.45 -10.44
CA VAL A 430 -0.72 17.10 -10.98
C VAL A 430 -0.76 17.11 -12.51
N ARG A 431 -1.50 18.03 -13.13
CA ARG A 431 -1.57 18.11 -14.60
C ARG A 431 -0.25 18.47 -15.30
N LYS A 432 0.64 19.17 -14.60
CA LYS A 432 1.95 19.59 -15.13
C LYS A 432 3.04 18.55 -14.88
N ASP A 433 2.81 17.64 -13.95
CA ASP A 433 3.76 16.59 -13.60
C ASP A 433 3.97 15.61 -14.78
N PRO A 434 5.23 15.33 -15.16
CA PRO A 434 5.54 14.53 -16.33
C PRO A 434 5.12 13.06 -16.21
N VAL A 435 5.07 12.49 -15.00
CA VAL A 435 4.63 11.11 -14.79
C VAL A 435 3.10 11.06 -14.85
N TYR A 436 2.40 11.94 -14.13
CA TYR A 436 0.93 11.94 -14.15
C TYR A 436 0.34 12.20 -15.54
N ARG A 437 1.01 12.99 -16.37
CA ARG A 437 0.61 13.20 -17.78
C ARG A 437 0.66 11.93 -18.62
N GLN A 438 1.57 10.99 -18.32
CA GLN A 438 1.72 9.74 -19.04
C GLN A 438 0.67 8.70 -18.62
N VAL A 439 0.29 8.68 -17.33
CA VAL A 439 -0.61 7.64 -16.78
C VAL A 439 -2.10 7.98 -16.86
N ILE A 440 -2.47 9.26 -16.89
CA ILE A 440 -3.89 9.68 -16.87
C ILE A 440 -4.74 9.09 -18.02
N PRO A 441 -4.25 8.87 -19.26
CA PRO A 441 -5.06 8.21 -20.28
C PRO A 441 -5.47 6.79 -19.87
N ALA A 442 -4.56 6.04 -19.24
CA ALA A 442 -4.84 4.67 -18.79
C ALA A 442 -5.86 4.66 -17.65
N VAL A 443 -5.71 5.55 -16.66
CA VAL A 443 -6.63 5.68 -15.53
C VAL A 443 -8.08 5.94 -15.99
N ARG A 444 -8.25 6.71 -17.08
CA ARG A 444 -9.57 7.07 -17.62
C ARG A 444 -10.29 5.90 -18.28
N THR A 445 -9.56 4.95 -18.85
CA THR A 445 -10.12 3.89 -19.71
C THR A 445 -10.02 2.50 -19.10
N ALA A 446 -9.20 2.33 -18.07
CA ALA A 446 -9.03 1.05 -17.41
C ALA A 446 -10.30 0.62 -16.67
N ARG A 447 -10.43 -0.70 -16.50
CA ARG A 447 -11.50 -1.33 -15.70
C ARG A 447 -10.98 -1.73 -14.33
N ALA A 448 -11.87 -1.96 -13.38
CA ALA A 448 -11.48 -2.49 -12.07
C ALA A 448 -10.86 -3.88 -12.20
N PHE A 449 -9.84 -4.19 -11.42
CA PHE A 449 -9.45 -5.57 -11.17
C PHE A 449 -10.58 -6.27 -10.37
N PRO A 450 -10.89 -7.54 -10.64
CA PRO A 450 -11.96 -8.25 -9.94
C PRO A 450 -11.76 -8.34 -8.42
N SER A 451 -12.84 -8.14 -7.67
CA SER A 451 -12.87 -8.14 -6.20
C SER A 451 -13.32 -9.49 -5.60
N ASP A 452 -13.33 -10.56 -6.40
CA ASP A 452 -13.81 -11.90 -6.05
C ASP A 452 -12.72 -12.97 -6.07
N LEU A 453 -11.44 -12.57 -6.14
CA LEU A 453 -10.30 -13.46 -6.03
C LEU A 453 -10.05 -13.83 -4.56
N ASP A 454 -10.73 -14.87 -4.06
CA ASP A 454 -10.48 -15.39 -2.71
C ASP A 454 -9.07 -16.01 -2.58
N GLY A 455 -8.59 -16.15 -1.34
CA GLY A 455 -7.24 -16.65 -1.06
C GLY A 455 -6.99 -18.08 -1.57
N ALA A 456 -7.97 -18.97 -1.50
CA ALA A 456 -7.80 -20.36 -1.96
C ALA A 456 -7.73 -20.45 -3.49
N THR A 457 -8.57 -19.66 -4.17
CA THR A 457 -8.56 -19.51 -5.62
C THR A 457 -7.24 -18.90 -6.09
N ARG A 458 -6.79 -17.81 -5.45
CA ARG A 458 -5.48 -17.18 -5.70
C ARG A 458 -4.34 -18.18 -5.60
N ASP A 459 -4.25 -18.89 -4.48
CA ASP A 459 -3.14 -19.81 -4.20
C ASP A 459 -3.12 -20.99 -5.20
N THR A 460 -4.29 -21.49 -5.58
CA THR A 460 -4.42 -22.54 -6.61
C THR A 460 -3.97 -22.03 -7.98
N MET A 461 -4.45 -20.85 -8.38
CA MET A 461 -4.04 -20.21 -9.65
C MET A 461 -2.53 -20.00 -9.67
N ALA A 462 -1.94 -19.43 -8.62
CA ALA A 462 -0.50 -19.16 -8.55
C ALA A 462 0.32 -20.43 -8.75
N LEU A 463 -0.08 -21.52 -8.08
CA LEU A 463 0.61 -22.81 -8.20
C LEU A 463 0.49 -23.41 -9.60
N ASP A 464 -0.69 -23.37 -10.21
CA ASP A 464 -0.92 -23.96 -11.53
C ASP A 464 -0.24 -23.14 -12.65
N ILE A 465 -0.31 -21.81 -12.58
CA ILE A 465 0.42 -20.91 -13.49
C ILE A 465 1.92 -21.15 -13.36
N CYS A 466 2.44 -21.21 -12.13
CA CYS A 466 3.87 -21.45 -11.90
C CYS A 466 4.34 -22.80 -12.47
N ARG A 467 3.57 -23.86 -12.26
CA ARG A 467 3.86 -25.20 -12.83
C ARG A 467 3.85 -25.19 -14.35
N ALA A 468 2.96 -24.40 -14.97
CA ALA A 468 2.90 -24.27 -16.41
C ALA A 468 4.13 -23.50 -16.94
N LEU A 469 4.48 -22.36 -16.33
CA LEU A 469 5.66 -21.56 -16.69
C LEU A 469 6.97 -22.34 -16.50
N ARG A 470 7.06 -23.17 -15.46
CA ARG A 470 8.26 -23.98 -15.17
C ARG A 470 8.61 -24.98 -16.28
N ARG A 471 7.65 -25.34 -17.14
CA ARG A 471 7.91 -26.18 -18.33
C ARG A 471 8.79 -25.45 -19.36
N SER A 472 8.65 -24.13 -19.45
CA SER A 472 9.43 -23.28 -20.36
C SER A 472 10.66 -22.66 -19.67
N ILE A 473 10.56 -22.37 -18.37
CA ILE A 473 11.62 -21.76 -17.57
C ILE A 473 11.87 -22.64 -16.34
N PRO A 474 12.76 -23.66 -16.40
CA PRO A 474 12.93 -24.62 -15.31
C PRO A 474 13.30 -24.03 -13.95
N SER A 475 13.92 -22.84 -13.95
CA SER A 475 14.32 -22.08 -12.76
C SER A 475 13.18 -21.28 -12.12
N TYR A 476 11.98 -21.30 -12.70
CA TYR A 476 10.86 -20.54 -12.18
C TYR A 476 10.53 -20.96 -10.74
N ASP A 477 10.45 -19.98 -9.85
CA ASP A 477 10.26 -20.18 -8.42
C ASP A 477 8.79 -20.37 -8.08
N CYS A 478 8.45 -21.61 -7.69
CA CYS A 478 7.13 -21.94 -7.15
C CYS A 478 7.12 -22.05 -5.62
N GLY A 479 8.25 -21.85 -4.95
CA GLY A 479 8.40 -21.91 -3.50
C GLY A 479 7.73 -20.73 -2.79
N ASP A 480 7.86 -19.54 -3.36
CA ASP A 480 7.22 -18.30 -2.88
C ASP A 480 5.73 -18.19 -3.27
N THR A 481 5.10 -19.30 -3.71
CA THR A 481 3.63 -19.40 -3.77
C THR A 481 2.99 -19.63 -2.39
N ARG A 482 3.74 -19.41 -1.30
CA ARG A 482 3.25 -19.52 0.08
C ARG A 482 3.81 -18.40 0.97
N GLY A 483 3.42 -17.16 0.71
CA GLY A 483 3.74 -16.02 1.57
C GLY A 483 2.87 -14.80 1.25
N PRO A 484 2.63 -13.89 2.22
CA PRO A 484 2.10 -12.57 1.91
C PRO A 484 3.12 -11.80 1.05
N MET A 485 2.60 -10.86 0.25
CA MET A 485 3.33 -10.18 -0.85
C MET A 485 4.73 -9.71 -0.51
#